data_AF-A0A933ISM9-F1
#
_entry.id   AF-A0A933ISM9-F1
#
_cell.length_a   1.000
_cell.length_b   1.000
_cell.length_c   1.000
_cell.angle_alpha   90.00
_cell.angle_beta   90.00
_cell.angle_gamma   90.00
#
_symmetry.space_group_name_H-M   'P 1'
#
loop_
_entity.id
_entity.type
_entity.pdbx_description
1 polymer ?
#
loop_
_entity_poly.entity_id
_entity_poly.type
_entity_poly.pdbx_seq_one_letter_code
_entity_poly.pdbx_strand_id
1 'polypeptide(L)'
;MARPKSASEFVKKYARITGHIVAESLGYATPTRAARIGFDGMNGEENWCEWIYSCYGKDARRALKNSIRNRHHHTGYMAEYKMAKAIVDRYLETGEQPIFASWF
;
A
#
# COMPACT_ATOMS: atom_id res chain seq x y z
N MET A 1 -1.51 0.42 -20.36
CA MET A 1 -2.58 0.78 -19.40
C MET A 1 -2.45 2.24 -19.02
N ALA A 2 -3.54 3.02 -19.03
CA ALA A 2 -3.51 4.42 -18.58
C ALA A 2 -3.08 4.51 -17.10
N ARG A 3 -2.28 5.53 -16.77
CA ARG A 3 -1.83 5.79 -15.40
C ARG A 3 -2.99 6.34 -14.56
N PRO A 4 -3.18 5.92 -13.30
CA PRO A 4 -4.15 6.56 -12.41
C PRO A 4 -3.80 8.04 -12.26
N LYS A 5 -4.82 8.90 -12.14
CA LYS A 5 -4.67 10.35 -11.96
C LYS A 5 -4.69 10.77 -10.49
N SER A 6 -5.02 9.85 -9.59
CA SER A 6 -5.05 10.09 -8.15
C SER A 6 -4.79 8.82 -7.35
N ALA A 7 -4.53 8.96 -6.05
CA ALA A 7 -4.46 7.83 -5.12
C ALA A 7 -5.79 7.04 -5.04
N SER A 8 -6.93 7.74 -5.12
CA SER A 8 -8.25 7.06 -5.14
C SER A 8 -8.44 6.21 -6.40
N GLU A 9 -7.98 6.68 -7.55
CA GLU A 9 -7.95 5.85 -8.77
C GLU A 9 -6.93 4.72 -8.66
N PHE A 10 -5.80 4.95 -7.99
CA PHE A 10 -4.77 3.94 -7.78
C PHE A 10 -5.33 2.73 -7.03
N VAL A 11 -6.00 2.92 -5.89
CA VAL A 11 -6.55 1.79 -5.11
C VAL A 11 -7.65 1.03 -5.85
N LYS A 12 -8.52 1.73 -6.58
CA LYS A 12 -9.55 1.08 -7.42
C LYS A 12 -8.92 0.21 -8.51
N LYS A 13 -7.84 0.70 -9.13
CA LYS A 13 -7.17 0.01 -10.24
C LYS A 13 -6.21 -1.09 -9.79
N TYR A 14 -5.56 -0.89 -8.64
CA TYR A 14 -4.45 -1.70 -8.16
C TYR A 14 -4.68 -2.20 -6.73
N ALA A 15 -5.93 -2.56 -6.38
CA ALA A 15 -6.32 -3.03 -5.05
C ALA A 15 -5.40 -4.12 -4.48
N ARG A 16 -4.95 -5.05 -5.34
CA ARG A 16 -4.01 -6.11 -4.93
C ARG A 16 -2.66 -5.55 -4.49
N ILE A 17 -2.12 -4.57 -5.22
CA ILE A 17 -0.85 -3.93 -4.86
C ILE A 17 -1.03 -3.07 -3.62
N THR A 18 -2.15 -2.35 -3.49
CA THR A 18 -2.48 -1.64 -2.24
C THR A 18 -2.47 -2.58 -1.05
N GLY A 19 -3.08 -3.77 -1.17
CA GLY A 19 -3.04 -4.79 -0.10
C GLY A 19 -1.63 -5.27 0.24
N HIS A 20 -0.74 -5.39 -0.75
CA HIS A 20 0.67 -5.71 -0.47
C HIS A 20 1.39 -4.57 0.25
N ILE A 21 1.15 -3.31 -0.13
CA ILE A 21 1.74 -2.15 0.56
C ILE A 21 1.25 -2.09 2.02
N VAL A 22 -0.04 -2.35 2.27
CA VAL A 22 -0.59 -2.46 3.64
C VAL A 22 0.15 -3.56 4.42
N ALA A 23 0.29 -4.76 3.85
CA ALA A 23 0.97 -5.88 4.51
C ALA A 23 2.46 -5.58 4.80
N GLU A 24 3.21 -5.06 3.83
CA GLU A 24 4.64 -4.72 3.99
C GLU A 24 4.89 -3.60 5.00
N SER A 25 3.89 -2.76 5.22
CA SER A 25 3.92 -1.73 6.25
C SER A 25 3.51 -2.23 7.64
N LEU A 26 3.38 -3.55 7.87
CA LEU A 26 2.85 -4.10 9.13
C LEU A 26 1.44 -3.57 9.49
N GLY A 27 0.65 -3.22 8.48
CA GLY A 27 -0.65 -2.59 8.66
C GLY A 27 -0.61 -1.08 8.95
N TYR A 28 0.56 -0.46 9.21
CA TYR A 28 0.66 0.97 9.53
C TYR A 28 0.05 1.85 8.44
N ALA A 29 0.21 1.46 7.17
CA ALA A 29 -0.45 2.13 6.07
C ALA A 29 -1.91 1.64 5.95
N THR A 30 -2.86 2.52 6.26
CA THR A 30 -4.27 2.34 5.90
C THR A 30 -4.45 2.28 4.37
N PRO A 31 -5.57 1.76 3.83
CA PRO A 31 -5.81 1.69 2.39
C PRO A 31 -5.55 3.00 1.64
N THR A 32 -6.05 4.14 2.13
CA THR A 32 -5.77 5.46 1.54
C THR A 32 -4.30 5.84 1.57
N ARG A 33 -3.60 5.56 2.68
CA ARG A 33 -2.16 5.82 2.81
C ARG A 33 -1.35 4.94 1.86
N ALA A 34 -1.64 3.65 1.82
CA ALA A 34 -1.02 2.68 0.91
C ALA A 34 -1.26 3.04 -0.56
N ALA A 35 -2.46 3.49 -0.90
CA ALA A 35 -2.80 3.98 -2.23
C ALA A 35 -2.00 5.23 -2.60
N ARG A 36 -1.82 6.16 -1.65
CA ARG A 36 -1.00 7.36 -1.85
C ARG A 36 0.47 7.00 -2.08
N ILE A 37 1.02 6.10 -1.27
CA ILE A 37 2.39 5.58 -1.44
C ILE A 37 2.57 4.97 -2.84
N GLY A 38 1.63 4.14 -3.29
CA GLY A 38 1.68 3.54 -4.61
C GLY A 38 1.56 4.56 -5.75
N PHE A 39 0.70 5.57 -5.59
CA PHE A 39 0.54 6.66 -6.54
C PHE A 39 1.82 7.52 -6.66
N ASP A 40 2.37 7.95 -5.52
CA ASP A 40 3.60 8.73 -5.46
C ASP A 40 4.77 7.92 -6.05
N GLY A 41 4.87 6.63 -5.71
CA GLY A 41 5.88 5.73 -6.26
C GLY A 41 5.75 5.50 -7.77
N MET A 42 4.53 5.53 -8.31
CA MET A 42 4.31 5.51 -9.75
C MET A 42 4.87 6.80 -10.37
N ASN A 43 4.59 7.96 -9.76
CA ASN A 43 5.03 9.32 -10.10
C ASN A 43 6.51 9.64 -9.84
N GLY A 44 7.22 8.79 -9.10
CA GLY A 44 8.58 9.14 -8.68
C GLY A 44 8.59 10.35 -7.74
N GLU A 45 7.47 10.59 -7.04
CA GLU A 45 7.36 11.60 -6.00
C GLU A 45 7.92 11.06 -4.68
N GLU A 46 8.50 11.94 -3.88
CA GLU A 46 8.87 11.61 -2.50
C GLU A 46 7.60 11.36 -1.66
N ASN A 47 7.71 10.45 -0.69
CA ASN A 47 6.63 10.23 0.27
C ASN A 47 7.15 10.26 1.71
N TRP A 48 6.48 11.04 2.54
CA TRP A 48 6.85 11.34 3.93
C TRP A 48 6.06 10.54 4.96
N CYS A 49 5.35 9.48 4.53
CA CYS A 49 4.84 8.49 5.46
C CYS A 49 6.02 7.92 6.25
N GLU A 50 5.88 7.82 7.57
CA GLU A 50 6.95 7.40 8.49
C GLU A 50 7.63 6.12 8.02
N TRP A 51 6.87 5.10 7.63
CA TRP A 51 7.43 3.85 7.07
C TRP A 51 8.29 4.07 5.82
N ILE A 52 7.85 4.92 4.88
CA ILE A 52 8.63 5.23 3.67
C ILE A 52 9.85 6.07 4.00
N TYR A 53 9.72 7.03 4.91
CA TYR A 53 10.84 7.83 5.38
C TYR A 53 11.90 6.94 6.03
N SER A 54 11.51 6.14 7.01
CA SER A 54 12.40 5.33 7.86
C SER A 54 12.99 4.14 7.10
N CYS A 55 12.22 3.43 6.27
CA CYS A 55 12.68 2.19 5.62
C CYS A 55 13.16 2.41 4.18
N TYR A 56 12.76 3.49 3.53
CA TYR A 56 13.04 3.75 2.11
C TYR A 56 13.67 5.11 1.83
N GLY A 57 13.93 5.94 2.84
CA GLY A 57 14.55 7.25 2.64
C GLY A 57 13.72 8.17 1.75
N LYS A 58 12.39 8.14 1.89
CA LYS A 58 11.39 8.87 1.07
C LYS A 58 11.16 8.33 -0.34
N ASP A 59 11.88 7.28 -0.76
CA ASP A 59 11.73 6.68 -2.09
C ASP A 59 10.51 5.74 -2.18
N ALA A 60 9.35 6.33 -2.47
CA ALA A 60 8.11 5.60 -2.69
C ALA A 60 8.17 4.66 -3.91
N ARG A 61 9.00 4.98 -4.92
CA ARG A 61 9.15 4.17 -6.13
C ARG A 61 9.83 2.84 -5.80
N ARG A 62 10.83 2.84 -4.92
CA ARG A 62 11.47 1.64 -4.42
C ARG A 62 10.50 0.77 -3.62
N ALA A 63 9.68 1.36 -2.75
CA ALA A 63 8.62 0.65 -2.03
C ALA A 63 7.64 -0.02 -2.99
N LEU A 64 7.07 0.75 -3.95
CA LEU A 64 6.15 0.22 -4.95
C LEU A 64 6.75 -0.95 -5.76
N LYS A 65 8.01 -0.81 -6.21
CA LYS A 65 8.71 -1.87 -6.94
C LYS A 65 8.85 -3.13 -6.10
N ASN A 66 9.17 -2.98 -4.81
CA ASN A 66 9.26 -4.11 -3.88
C ASN A 66 7.89 -4.80 -3.72
N SER A 67 6.82 -4.05 -3.47
CA SER A 67 5.47 -4.62 -3.34
C SER A 67 5.02 -5.35 -4.59
N ILE A 68 5.35 -4.83 -5.77
CA ILE A 68 5.10 -5.51 -7.04
C ILE A 68 5.95 -6.78 -7.14
N ARG A 69 7.27 -6.71 -6.92
CA ARG A 69 8.16 -7.87 -7.06
C ARG A 69 7.78 -9.01 -6.11
N ASN A 70 7.45 -8.68 -4.87
CA ASN A 70 7.21 -9.64 -3.80
C ASN A 70 5.76 -10.15 -3.75
N ARG A 71 4.86 -9.68 -4.63
CA ARG A 71 3.42 -10.02 -4.65
C ARG A 71 3.08 -11.52 -4.74
N HIS A 72 4.03 -12.33 -5.20
CA HIS A 72 3.87 -13.79 -5.35
C HIS A 72 4.53 -14.60 -4.24
N HIS A 73 5.41 -13.98 -3.44
CA HIS A 73 6.26 -14.66 -2.46
C HIS A 73 6.28 -13.91 -1.12
N HIS A 74 5.13 -13.38 -0.71
CA HIS A 74 5.03 -12.69 0.57
C HIS A 74 5.23 -13.70 1.70
N THR A 75 6.35 -13.60 2.42
CA THR A 75 6.72 -14.48 3.53
C THR A 75 7.37 -13.68 4.66
N GLY A 76 7.17 -14.11 5.91
CA GLY A 76 7.77 -13.51 7.11
C GLY A 76 6.74 -13.01 8.12
N TYR A 77 7.22 -12.37 9.20
CA TYR A 77 6.40 -11.78 10.29
C TYR A 77 5.34 -10.76 9.81
N MET A 78 5.37 -10.36 8.54
CA MET A 78 4.57 -9.25 7.97
C MET A 78 3.67 -9.69 6.80
N ALA A 79 3.35 -10.98 6.69
CA ALA A 79 2.84 -11.58 5.46
C ALA A 79 1.34 -11.92 5.44
N GLU A 80 0.51 -11.27 6.26
CA GLU A 80 -0.95 -11.49 6.23
C GLU A 80 -1.66 -10.71 5.11
N TYR A 81 -1.23 -11.00 3.88
CA TYR A 81 -1.80 -10.38 2.68
C TYR A 81 -3.32 -10.59 2.57
N LYS A 82 -3.83 -11.75 2.99
CA LYS A 82 -5.27 -12.04 2.92
C LYS A 82 -6.07 -11.04 3.76
N MET A 83 -5.63 -10.76 4.98
CA MET A 83 -6.27 -9.78 5.85
C MET A 83 -6.10 -8.36 5.31
N ALA A 84 -4.88 -7.99 4.88
CA ALA A 84 -4.62 -6.69 4.28
C ALA A 84 -5.51 -6.44 3.05
N LYS A 85 -5.71 -7.46 2.20
CA LYS A 85 -6.58 -7.39 1.03
C LYS A 85 -8.05 -7.25 1.42
N ALA A 86 -8.51 -7.98 2.44
CA ALA A 86 -9.88 -7.85 2.95
C ALA A 86 -10.17 -6.43 3.47
N ILE A 87 -9.20 -5.79 4.12
CA ILE A 87 -9.32 -4.38 4.56
C ILE A 87 -9.44 -3.44 3.35
N VAL A 88 -8.64 -3.66 2.30
CA VAL A 88 -8.73 -2.87 1.07
C VAL A 88 -10.08 -3.07 0.37
N ASP A 89 -10.60 -4.30 0.35
CA ASP A 89 -11.91 -4.60 -0.25
C ASP A 89 -13.04 -3.94 0.52
N ARG A 90 -13.04 -4.04 1.85
CA ARG A 90 -13.99 -3.32 2.71
C ARG A 90 -13.94 -1.81 2.43
N TYR A 91 -12.74 -1.24 2.34
CA TYR A 91 -12.59 0.18 2.01
C TYR A 91 -13.17 0.55 0.63
N LEU A 92 -13.01 -0.31 -0.37
CA LEU A 92 -13.59 -0.09 -1.70
C LEU A 92 -15.12 -0.22 -1.71
N GLU A 93 -15.68 -1.08 -0.86
CA GLU A 93 -17.12 -1.34 -0.75
C GLU A 93 -17.84 -0.26 0.07
N THR A 94 -17.29 0.12 1.23
CA THR A 94 -17.98 0.94 2.22
C THR A 94 -17.37 2.33 2.39
N GLY A 95 -16.15 2.57 1.88
CA GLY A 95 -15.37 3.77 2.17
C GLY A 95 -14.74 3.78 3.57
N GLU A 96 -14.99 2.77 4.39
CA GLU A 96 -14.45 2.67 5.75
C GLU A 96 -13.04 2.08 5.73
N GLN A 97 -12.15 2.64 6.55
CA GLN A 97 -10.84 2.08 6.82
C GLN A 97 -10.50 2.21 8.30
N PRO A 98 -9.64 1.34 8.85
CA PRO A 98 -9.20 1.49 10.23
C PRO A 98 -8.51 2.84 10.44
N ILE A 99 -8.73 3.44 11.61
CA ILE A 99 -8.04 4.68 12.03
C ILE A 99 -6.59 4.37 12.40
N PHE A 100 -6.37 3.19 13.01
CA PHE A 100 -5.06 2.62 13.29
C PHE A 100 -5.08 1.12 13.00
N ALA A 101 -4.06 0.63 12.30
CA ALA A 101 -3.82 -0.80 12.12
C ALA A 101 -2.38 -1.11 12.49
N SER A 102 -2.11 -1.45 13.76
CA SER A 102 -0.83 -2.00 14.18
C SER A 102 -1.09 -3.39 14.79
N TRP A 103 -1.43 -4.36 13.94
CA TRP A 103 -1.93 -5.66 14.42
C TRP A 103 -1.47 -6.84 13.55
N PHE A 104 -0.24 -6.82 13.04
CA PHE A 104 0.41 -7.96 12.37
C PHE A 104 1.71 -8.32 13.06
#